data_AF-A0A2S2PGR9-F1
#
_entry.id   AF-A0A2S2PGR9-F1
#
_cell.length_a   1.000
_cell.length_b   1.000
_cell.length_c   1.000
_cell.angle_alpha   90.00
_cell.angle_beta   90.00
_cell.angle_gamma   90.00
#
_symmetry.space_group_name_H-M   'P 1'
#
loop_
_entity.id
_entity.type
_entity.pdbx_description
1 polymer ?
#
loop_
_entity_poly.entity_id
_entity_poly.type
_entity_poly.pdbx_seq_one_letter_code
_entity_poly.pdbx_strand_id
1 'polypeptide(L)'
;MSFLFKIEPVTMSSSIIDIQCILGAKNKYFIKELSIVDTETWATQHWIFKNSKLLQDNKSRKTNKWLERNYHQISVDYGDIEYEELSRILNSLKSTYIYIKGEQKKQLIMEFIPHVTVINIEDLGCPRLEQICDEETLPCCIFHKDLNPKQCTFYKVFALRK
;
A
#
# COMPACT_ATOMS: atom_id res chain seq x y z
N MET A 1 14.98 48.28 -7.58
CA MET A 1 15.54 46.95 -7.26
C MET A 1 14.43 46.15 -6.59
N SER A 2 13.53 45.57 -7.40
CA SER A 2 12.33 44.87 -6.92
C SER A 2 12.63 43.38 -6.77
N PHE A 3 12.67 42.91 -5.52
CA PHE A 3 12.66 41.48 -5.21
C PHE A 3 11.27 40.93 -5.53
N LEU A 4 11.12 40.34 -6.71
CA LEU A 4 10.02 39.42 -7.00
C LEU A 4 10.35 38.09 -6.33
N PHE A 5 9.83 37.89 -5.12
CA PHE A 5 9.66 36.54 -4.58
C PHE A 5 8.67 35.82 -5.51
N LYS A 6 9.18 35.01 -6.44
CA LYS A 6 8.40 33.94 -7.04
C LYS A 6 8.06 32.98 -5.90
N ILE A 7 6.84 33.09 -5.38
CA ILE A 7 6.23 32.00 -4.63
C ILE A 7 5.96 30.93 -5.68
N GLU A 8 6.84 29.94 -5.76
CA GLU A 8 6.53 28.72 -6.50
C GLU A 8 5.25 28.14 -5.90
N PRO A 9 4.27 27.67 -6.70
CA PRO A 9 3.16 26.94 -6.14
C PRO A 9 3.76 25.75 -5.40
N VAL A 10 3.51 25.66 -4.09
CA VAL A 10 3.77 24.44 -3.34
C VAL A 10 2.84 23.41 -3.97
N THR A 11 3.35 22.63 -4.94
CA THR A 11 2.66 21.45 -5.42
C THR A 11 2.49 20.56 -4.21
N MET A 12 1.24 20.37 -3.82
CA MET A 12 0.89 19.56 -2.66
C MET A 12 1.23 18.12 -3.02
N SER A 13 2.39 17.65 -2.58
CA SER A 13 2.87 16.30 -2.85
C SER A 13 1.83 15.28 -2.39
N SER A 14 1.29 14.50 -3.32
CA SER A 14 0.34 13.46 -2.98
C SER A 14 0.70 12.12 -3.59
N SER A 15 0.35 11.05 -2.87
CA SER A 15 0.60 9.68 -3.30
C SER A 15 -0.64 8.84 -3.12
N ILE A 16 -0.81 7.84 -3.97
CA ILE A 16 -1.77 6.76 -3.77
C ILE A 16 -1.01 5.57 -3.19
N ILE A 17 -1.55 4.98 -2.13
CA ILE A 17 -1.01 3.80 -1.45
C ILE A 17 -2.02 2.67 -1.49
N ASP A 18 -1.54 1.45 -1.68
CA ASP A 18 -2.29 0.24 -1.38
C ASP A 18 -1.45 -0.73 -0.54
N ILE A 19 -2.14 -1.46 0.33
CA ILE A 19 -1.53 -2.45 1.21
C ILE A 19 -2.27 -3.77 1.18
N GLN A 20 -1.51 -4.82 1.45
CA GLN A 20 -2.02 -6.12 1.87
C GLN A 20 -1.46 -6.48 3.21
N CYS A 21 -2.21 -7.27 3.97
CA CYS A 21 -1.87 -7.60 5.33
C CYS A 21 -1.96 -9.11 5.56
N ILE A 22 -1.16 -9.56 6.52
CA ILE A 22 -1.35 -10.84 7.21
C ILE A 22 -1.92 -10.58 8.60
N LEU A 23 -2.45 -11.63 9.22
CA LEU A 23 -2.98 -11.60 10.57
C LEU A 23 -1.93 -12.11 11.58
N GLY A 24 -1.63 -11.29 12.58
CA GLY A 24 -0.85 -11.70 13.75
C GLY A 24 -1.73 -12.10 14.93
N ALA A 25 -1.09 -12.35 16.06
CA ALA A 25 -1.75 -12.72 17.30
C ALA A 25 -2.74 -11.62 17.75
N LYS A 26 -3.81 -12.04 18.45
CA LYS A 26 -4.85 -11.12 18.96
C LYS A 26 -5.53 -10.28 17.86
N ASN A 27 -5.60 -10.81 16.64
CA ASN A 27 -6.16 -10.15 15.45
C ASN A 27 -5.46 -8.84 15.04
N LYS A 28 -4.19 -8.66 15.40
CA LYS A 28 -3.42 -7.51 14.92
C LYS A 28 -3.05 -7.71 13.44
N TYR A 29 -3.25 -6.70 12.61
CA TYR A 29 -2.82 -6.75 11.20
C TYR A 29 -1.36 -6.32 11.06
N PHE A 30 -0.65 -6.98 10.15
CA PHE A 30 0.72 -6.65 9.78
C PHE A 30 0.79 -6.48 8.27
N ILE A 31 1.34 -5.36 7.81
CA ILE A 31 1.51 -5.08 6.38
C ILE A 31 2.47 -6.12 5.78
N LYS A 32 2.04 -6.75 4.70
CA LYS A 32 2.76 -7.80 3.99
C LYS A 32 3.28 -7.33 2.65
N GLU A 33 2.50 -6.53 1.95
CA GLU A 33 2.86 -5.90 0.69
C GLU A 33 2.40 -4.44 0.73
N LEU A 34 3.21 -3.53 0.23
CA LEU A 34 2.94 -2.09 0.15
C LEU A 34 3.35 -1.59 -1.23
N SER A 35 2.48 -0.83 -1.87
CA SER A 35 2.79 -0.09 -3.08
C SER A 35 2.43 1.38 -2.94
N ILE A 36 3.21 2.23 -3.57
CA ILE A 36 3.03 3.67 -3.59
C ILE A 36 3.24 4.18 -5.01
N VAL A 37 2.38 5.09 -5.45
CA VAL A 37 2.58 5.88 -6.67
C VAL A 37 2.39 7.36 -6.36
N ASP A 38 3.38 8.16 -6.69
CA ASP A 38 3.31 9.62 -6.58
C ASP A 38 2.42 10.18 -7.70
N THR A 39 1.42 10.98 -7.36
CA THR A 39 0.34 11.40 -8.28
C THR A 39 0.79 12.42 -9.32
N GLU A 40 1.97 13.03 -9.20
CA GLU A 40 2.48 14.01 -10.15
C GLU A 40 3.55 13.37 -11.05
N THR A 41 4.57 12.78 -10.43
CA THR A 41 5.80 12.33 -11.09
C THR A 41 5.74 10.93 -11.67
N TRP A 42 4.73 10.12 -11.29
CA TRP A 42 4.71 8.68 -11.61
C TRP A 42 5.86 7.88 -10.98
N ALA A 43 6.58 8.47 -10.01
CA ALA A 43 7.51 7.70 -9.20
C ALA A 43 6.75 6.63 -8.41
N THR A 44 7.24 5.39 -8.48
CA THR A 44 6.62 4.25 -7.82
C THR A 44 7.58 3.53 -6.92
N GLN A 45 7.06 2.99 -5.83
CA GLN A 45 7.81 2.11 -4.94
C GLN A 45 6.93 0.94 -4.52
N HIS A 46 7.54 -0.22 -4.31
CA HIS A 46 6.88 -1.46 -3.95
C HIS A 46 7.77 -2.25 -3.02
N TRP A 47 7.18 -2.85 -1.99
CA TRP A 47 7.87 -3.69 -1.02
C TRP A 47 7.03 -4.89 -0.62
N ILE A 48 7.71 -6.03 -0.46
CA ILE A 48 7.17 -7.21 0.22
C ILE A 48 7.92 -7.39 1.54
N PHE A 49 7.19 -7.33 2.66
CA PHE A 49 7.78 -7.39 3.99
C PHE A 49 7.86 -8.81 4.52
N LYS A 50 9.05 -9.21 4.95
CA LYS A 50 9.28 -10.43 5.71
C LYS A 50 8.75 -10.27 7.12
N ASN A 51 7.84 -11.16 7.51
CA ASN A 51 7.21 -11.15 8.83
C ASN A 51 7.58 -12.42 9.61
N SER A 52 7.66 -12.30 10.94
CA SER A 52 8.02 -13.43 11.80
C SER A 52 6.83 -14.38 12.03
N LYS A 53 7.07 -15.68 11.89
CA LYS A 53 6.09 -16.74 12.25
C LYS A 53 5.77 -16.76 13.75
N LEU A 54 6.64 -16.20 14.59
CA LEU A 54 6.47 -16.15 16.04
C LEU A 54 5.35 -15.20 16.47
N LEU A 55 4.97 -14.24 15.61
CA LEU A 55 3.91 -13.27 15.87
C LEU A 55 2.50 -13.83 15.63
N GLN A 56 2.35 -15.14 15.42
CA GLN A 56 1.09 -15.77 15.02
C GLN A 56 0.51 -16.73 16.06
N ASP A 57 -0.78 -16.58 16.36
CA ASP A 57 -1.54 -17.56 17.14
C ASP A 57 -2.18 -18.63 16.23
N ASN A 58 -2.86 -19.62 16.81
CA ASN A 58 -3.47 -20.71 16.05
C ASN A 58 -4.48 -20.22 14.99
N LYS A 59 -5.22 -19.15 15.30
CA LYS A 59 -6.21 -18.56 14.40
C LYS A 59 -5.49 -17.87 13.24
N SER A 60 -4.53 -17.01 13.58
CA SER A 60 -3.82 -16.20 12.61
C SER A 60 -2.98 -17.06 11.65
N ARG A 61 -2.40 -18.17 12.11
CA ARG A 61 -1.75 -19.17 11.23
C ARG A 61 -2.70 -19.79 10.20
N LYS A 62 -3.95 -20.10 10.57
CA LYS A 62 -4.94 -20.65 9.63
C LYS A 62 -5.33 -19.61 8.59
N THR A 63 -5.59 -18.38 9.03
CA THR A 63 -5.91 -17.24 8.15
C THR A 63 -4.77 -16.98 7.17
N ASN A 64 -3.54 -16.91 7.64
CA ASN A 64 -2.38 -16.62 6.78
C ASN A 64 -2.10 -17.74 5.77
N LYS A 65 -2.28 -19.01 6.17
CA LYS A 65 -2.22 -20.13 5.21
C LYS A 65 -3.30 -20.02 4.14
N TRP A 66 -4.49 -19.53 4.47
CA TRP A 66 -5.53 -19.31 3.47
C TRP A 66 -5.16 -18.17 2.53
N LEU A 67 -4.63 -17.06 3.06
CA LEU A 67 -4.19 -15.91 2.27
C LEU A 67 -3.03 -16.28 1.31
N GLU A 68 -2.07 -17.06 1.79
CA GLU A 68 -0.95 -17.59 1.00
C GLU A 68 -1.41 -18.56 -0.10
N ARG A 69 -2.53 -19.26 0.07
CA ARG A 69 -3.01 -20.23 -0.93
C ARG A 69 -4.02 -19.66 -1.91
N ASN A 70 -4.83 -18.71 -1.48
CA ASN A 70 -6.06 -18.32 -2.21
C ASN A 70 -6.14 -16.83 -2.51
N TYR A 71 -5.30 -16.00 -1.87
CA TYR A 71 -5.34 -14.55 -2.07
C TYR A 71 -4.00 -14.04 -2.58
N HIS A 72 -3.14 -13.47 -1.73
CA HIS A 72 -1.95 -12.77 -2.21
C HIS A 72 -0.81 -13.70 -2.62
N GLN A 73 -0.84 -14.98 -2.24
CA GLN A 73 0.16 -15.97 -2.64
C GLN A 73 1.60 -15.71 -2.16
N ILE A 74 1.75 -14.90 -1.12
CA ILE A 74 3.03 -14.56 -0.51
C ILE A 74 3.14 -15.27 0.84
N SER A 75 4.18 -16.07 1.07
CA SER A 75 4.41 -16.69 2.38
C SER A 75 4.76 -15.66 3.44
N VAL A 76 4.44 -15.94 4.70
CA VAL A 76 4.67 -14.99 5.81
C VAL A 76 6.15 -14.59 5.93
N ASP A 77 7.06 -15.54 5.74
CA ASP A 77 8.52 -15.40 5.87
C ASP A 77 9.26 -15.05 4.58
N TYR A 78 8.54 -14.85 3.46
CA TYR A 78 9.12 -14.33 2.22
C TYR A 78 9.04 -12.80 2.17
N GLY A 79 10.05 -12.14 1.64
CA GLY A 79 10.03 -10.70 1.41
C GLY A 79 11.43 -10.15 1.15
N ASP A 80 11.48 -9.01 0.49
CA ASP A 80 12.72 -8.32 0.10
C ASP A 80 13.28 -7.46 1.23
N ILE A 81 12.46 -7.19 2.25
CA ILE A 81 12.79 -6.30 3.34
C ILE A 81 12.20 -6.79 4.67
N GLU A 82 12.92 -6.57 5.77
CA GLU A 82 12.47 -6.92 7.11
C GLU A 82 11.34 -5.97 7.57
N TYR A 83 10.38 -6.48 8.35
CA TYR A 83 9.19 -5.72 8.75
C TYR A 83 9.52 -4.48 9.60
N GLU A 84 10.60 -4.53 10.35
CA GLU A 84 11.10 -3.44 11.20
C GLU A 84 11.38 -2.14 10.40
N GLU A 85 11.65 -2.28 9.11
CA GLU A 85 11.91 -1.16 8.19
C GLU A 85 10.65 -0.40 7.77
N LEU A 86 9.46 -0.99 7.95
CA LEU A 86 8.19 -0.42 7.50
C LEU A 86 7.98 1.00 8.04
N SER A 87 8.23 1.20 9.34
CA SER A 87 8.05 2.52 9.96
C SER A 87 9.00 3.55 9.34
N ARG A 88 10.27 3.18 9.12
CA ARG A 88 11.25 4.05 8.48
C ARG A 88 10.84 4.41 7.04
N ILE A 89 10.35 3.43 6.28
CA ILE A 89 9.88 3.63 4.90
C ILE A 89 8.71 4.61 4.86
N LEU A 90 7.66 4.35 5.65
CA LEU A 90 6.47 5.21 5.65
C LEU A 90 6.79 6.63 6.13
N ASN A 91 7.63 6.79 7.16
CA ASN A 91 8.05 8.10 7.66
C ASN A 91 9.04 8.83 6.73
N SER A 92 9.64 8.14 5.75
CA SER A 92 10.49 8.77 4.73
C SER A 92 9.71 9.41 3.58
N LEU A 93 8.40 9.12 3.49
CA LEU A 93 7.52 9.68 2.47
C LEU A 93 7.38 11.18 2.66
N LYS A 94 7.66 11.94 1.60
CA LYS A 94 7.52 13.40 1.59
C LYS A 94 6.13 13.88 1.15
N SER A 95 5.17 12.97 1.04
CA SER A 95 3.81 13.29 0.61
C SER A 95 3.03 13.97 1.73
N THR A 96 2.40 15.08 1.40
CA THR A 96 1.50 15.83 2.30
C THR A 96 0.14 15.12 2.42
N TYR A 97 -0.30 14.50 1.32
CA TYR A 97 -1.56 13.75 1.25
C TYR A 97 -1.31 12.33 0.78
N ILE A 98 -1.93 11.37 1.45
CA ILE A 98 -1.93 9.97 1.06
C ILE A 98 -3.36 9.53 0.79
N TYR A 99 -3.61 9.08 -0.42
CA TYR A 99 -4.86 8.50 -0.85
C TYR A 99 -4.80 6.98 -0.73
N ILE A 100 -5.80 6.39 -0.10
CA ILE A 100 -5.88 4.93 0.06
C ILE A 100 -7.32 4.47 -0.09
N LYS A 101 -7.53 3.29 -0.67
CA LYS A 101 -8.88 2.72 -0.78
C LYS A 101 -9.20 1.83 0.41
N GLY A 102 -10.22 2.20 1.19
CA GLY A 102 -10.77 1.42 2.29
C GLY A 102 -10.39 1.95 3.67
N GLU A 103 -11.39 2.17 4.50
CA GLU A 103 -11.25 2.79 5.83
C GLU A 103 -10.35 1.99 6.79
N GLN A 104 -10.41 0.65 6.77
CA GLN A 104 -9.55 -0.18 7.62
C GLN A 104 -8.06 -0.02 7.28
N LYS A 105 -7.73 0.14 5.99
CA LYS A 105 -6.34 0.34 5.55
C LYS A 105 -5.84 1.73 5.92
N LYS A 106 -6.69 2.75 5.78
CA LYS A 106 -6.42 4.11 6.25
C LYS A 106 -6.08 4.12 7.74
N GLN A 107 -6.91 3.50 8.58
CA GLN A 107 -6.66 3.41 10.02
C GLN A 107 -5.32 2.76 10.32
N LEU A 108 -5.00 1.64 9.66
CA LEU A 108 -3.72 0.96 9.85
C LEU A 108 -2.51 1.81 9.42
N ILE A 109 -2.59 2.52 8.28
CA ILE A 109 -1.50 3.40 7.83
C ILE A 109 -1.29 4.58 8.79
N MET A 110 -2.38 5.15 9.31
CA MET A 110 -2.32 6.26 10.27
C MET A 110 -1.59 5.89 11.57
N GLU A 111 -1.53 4.60 11.95
CA GLU A 111 -0.73 4.15 13.10
C GLU A 111 0.78 4.37 12.89
N PHE A 112 1.26 4.37 11.65
CA PHE A 112 2.69 4.53 11.32
C PHE A 112 3.08 5.97 11.00
N ILE A 113 2.16 6.74 10.41
CA ILE A 113 2.39 8.11 9.95
C ILE A 113 1.26 9.05 10.42
N PRO A 114 1.11 9.26 11.74
CA PRO A 114 0.01 10.05 12.30
C PRO A 114 0.06 11.54 11.94
N HIS A 115 1.17 12.00 11.34
CA HIS A 115 1.40 13.39 10.96
C HIS A 115 1.04 13.68 9.49
N VAL A 116 0.68 12.67 8.70
CA VAL A 116 0.31 12.82 7.28
C VAL A 116 -1.21 12.74 7.14
N THR A 117 -1.78 13.54 6.24
CA THR A 117 -3.22 13.48 5.96
C THR A 117 -3.53 12.26 5.09
N VAL A 118 -4.18 11.25 5.66
CA VAL A 118 -4.58 10.02 4.95
C VAL A 118 -6.08 10.07 4.62
N ILE A 119 -6.41 10.01 3.33
CA ILE A 119 -7.76 10.18 2.79
C ILE A 119 -8.23 8.84 2.22
N ASN A 120 -9.42 8.40 2.67
CA ASN A 120 -10.09 7.26 2.05
C ASN A 120 -10.75 7.71 0.75
N ILE A 121 -10.28 7.23 -0.39
CA ILE A 121 -10.81 7.66 -1.69
C ILE A 121 -12.23 7.16 -1.97
N GLU A 122 -12.72 6.17 -1.22
CA GLU A 122 -14.13 5.76 -1.31
C GLU A 122 -15.07 6.89 -0.87
N ASP A 123 -14.63 7.72 0.09
CA ASP A 123 -15.39 8.89 0.57
C ASP A 123 -15.49 9.98 -0.53
N LEU A 124 -14.60 9.91 -1.53
CA LEU A 124 -14.60 10.78 -2.71
C LEU A 124 -15.38 10.18 -3.90
N GLY A 125 -16.08 9.05 -3.69
CA GLY A 125 -16.85 8.39 -4.73
C GLY A 125 -16.04 7.44 -5.62
N CYS A 126 -14.82 7.05 -5.23
CA CYS A 126 -14.00 6.11 -5.99
C CYS A 126 -14.73 4.76 -6.18
N PRO A 127 -14.98 4.32 -7.44
CA PRO A 127 -15.73 3.09 -7.71
C PRO A 127 -14.94 1.83 -7.32
N ARG A 128 -15.55 0.66 -7.47
CA ARG A 128 -14.86 -0.61 -7.16
C ARG A 128 -13.76 -0.87 -8.17
N LEU A 129 -12.73 -1.62 -7.78
CA LEU A 129 -11.59 -1.90 -8.66
C LEU A 129 -12.03 -2.56 -9.98
N GLU A 130 -13.05 -3.44 -9.93
CA GLU A 130 -13.62 -4.11 -11.10
C GLU A 130 -14.32 -3.14 -12.08
N GLN A 131 -14.68 -1.94 -11.63
CA GLN A 131 -15.31 -0.90 -12.44
C GLN A 131 -14.29 0.12 -12.95
N ILE A 132 -13.10 0.17 -12.35
CA ILE A 132 -12.02 1.09 -12.73
C ILE A 132 -11.08 0.43 -13.74
N CYS A 133 -10.97 -0.90 -13.71
CA CYS A 133 -9.94 -1.61 -14.46
C CYS A 133 -10.52 -2.71 -15.36
N ASP A 134 -10.70 -2.35 -16.64
CA ASP A 134 -11.02 -3.26 -17.74
C ASP A 134 -9.76 -3.78 -18.46
N GLU A 135 -8.58 -3.21 -18.16
CA GLU A 135 -7.32 -3.54 -18.81
C GLU A 135 -6.50 -4.58 -18.03
N GLU A 136 -6.18 -5.69 -18.69
CA GLU A 136 -5.28 -6.74 -18.18
C GLU A 136 -3.79 -6.32 -18.22
N THR A 137 -3.45 -5.13 -18.74
CA THR A 137 -2.07 -4.73 -19.08
C THR A 137 -1.40 -3.77 -18.10
N LEU A 138 -2.05 -3.42 -16.97
CA LEU A 138 -1.41 -2.55 -15.98
C LEU A 138 -0.15 -3.20 -15.37
N PRO A 139 0.83 -2.39 -14.94
CA PRO A 139 2.02 -2.90 -14.27
C PRO A 139 1.70 -3.76 -13.05
N CYS A 140 2.43 -4.86 -12.91
CA CYS A 140 2.34 -5.78 -11.78
C CYS A 140 3.74 -6.01 -11.20
N CYS A 141 3.85 -6.36 -9.92
CA CYS A 141 5.15 -6.66 -9.34
C CYS A 141 5.70 -7.99 -9.91
N ILE A 142 7.03 -8.16 -9.86
CA ILE A 142 7.68 -9.35 -10.42
C ILE A 142 7.21 -10.65 -9.74
N PHE A 143 6.84 -10.59 -8.46
CA PHE A 143 6.32 -11.73 -7.72
C PHE A 143 4.97 -12.21 -8.27
N HIS A 144 4.12 -11.28 -8.70
CA HIS A 144 2.78 -11.58 -9.22
C HIS A 144 2.73 -11.67 -10.76
N LYS A 145 3.88 -11.71 -11.45
CA LYS A 145 3.95 -11.72 -12.92
C LYS A 145 3.11 -12.85 -13.54
N ASP A 146 3.19 -14.05 -12.98
CA ASP A 146 2.49 -15.25 -13.47
C ASP A 146 1.28 -15.61 -12.56
N LEU A 147 0.85 -14.67 -11.72
CA LEU A 147 -0.26 -14.81 -10.80
C LEU A 147 -1.39 -13.84 -11.18
N ASN A 148 -2.49 -13.85 -10.43
CA ASN A 148 -3.58 -12.90 -10.66
C ASN A 148 -3.14 -11.47 -10.28
N PRO A 149 -2.97 -10.55 -11.25
CA PRO A 149 -2.43 -9.22 -10.99
C PRO A 149 -3.38 -8.36 -10.14
N LYS A 150 -4.69 -8.67 -10.12
CA LYS A 150 -5.67 -7.98 -9.27
C LYS A 150 -5.42 -8.20 -7.77
N GLN A 151 -4.55 -9.15 -7.42
CA GLN A 151 -4.09 -9.41 -6.06
C GLN A 151 -2.72 -8.78 -5.78
N CYS A 152 -2.18 -7.94 -6.66
CA CYS A 152 -0.96 -7.18 -6.41
C CYS A 152 -1.31 -5.76 -5.96
N THR A 153 -0.70 -5.26 -4.88
CA THR A 153 -0.86 -3.84 -4.49
C THR A 153 -0.35 -2.89 -5.57
N PHE A 154 0.66 -3.29 -6.35
CA PHE A 154 1.27 -2.45 -7.38
C PHE A 154 0.28 -2.19 -8.52
N TYR A 155 -0.36 -3.25 -9.00
CA TYR A 155 -1.45 -3.15 -9.97
C TYR A 155 -2.58 -2.24 -9.47
N LYS A 156 -2.96 -2.39 -8.19
CA LYS A 156 -4.06 -1.61 -7.59
C LYS A 156 -3.76 -0.12 -7.52
N VAL A 157 -2.56 0.30 -7.12
CA VAL A 157 -2.24 1.73 -7.07
C VAL A 157 -2.23 2.36 -8.46
N PHE A 158 -1.80 1.63 -9.50
CA PHE A 158 -1.90 2.09 -10.89
C PHE A 158 -3.35 2.21 -11.35
N ALA A 159 -4.18 1.22 -11.03
CA ALA A 159 -5.59 1.25 -11.37
C ALA A 159 -6.30 2.43 -10.71
N LEU A 160 -6.01 2.71 -9.43
CA LEU A 160 -6.66 3.79 -8.67
C LEU A 160 -6.24 5.19 -9.08
N ARG A 161 -5.13 5.33 -9.81
CA ARG A 161 -4.65 6.62 -10.30
C ARG A 161 -5.31 7.06 -11.60
N LYS A 162 -5.84 6.12 -12.39
CA LYS A 162 -6.54 6.41 -13.66
C LYS A 162 -7.78 7.27 -13.41
#